data_AF-A0A534QHP4-F1
#
_entry.id   AF-A0A534QHP4-F1
#
_cell.length_a   1.000
_cell.length_b   1.000
_cell.length_c   1.000
_cell.angle_alpha   90.00
_cell.angle_beta   90.00
_cell.angle_gamma   90.00
#
_symmetry.space_group_name_H-M   'P 1'
#
loop_
_entity.id
_entity.type
_entity.pdbx_description
1 polymer ?
#
loop_
_entity_poly.entity_id
_entity_poly.type
_entity_poly.pdbx_seq_one_letter_code
_entity_poly.pdbx_strand_id
1 'polypeptide(L)'
;MSGARLAAHAVRLLGPVEGPVAIAVPPRLGAHLGTHLSAAAEGDVPTAAVVAFLGSAPGPAKRQALLAALRNRLPVGAPIVLLDHSQPRAPWRRAIGALHLAARGLWPSRARYPAARELAALGFTVERLRLACGERAQLVVARRPAP
;
A
#
# COMPACT_ATOMS: atom_id res chain seq x y z
N MET A 1 6.85 -12.03 -8.52
CA MET A 1 5.43 -11.74 -8.84
C MET A 1 5.41 -10.54 -9.76
N SER A 2 4.64 -10.59 -10.85
CA SER A 2 4.53 -9.45 -11.77
C SER A 2 3.71 -8.31 -11.15
N GLY A 3 3.82 -7.10 -11.72
CA GLY A 3 3.00 -5.95 -11.33
C GLY A 3 1.51 -6.24 -11.46
N ALA A 4 1.08 -6.88 -12.55
CA ALA A 4 -0.31 -7.30 -12.77
C ALA A 4 -0.85 -8.21 -11.66
N ARG A 5 -0.08 -9.23 -11.24
CA ARG A 5 -0.51 -10.12 -10.14
C ARG A 5 -0.60 -9.38 -8.80
N LEU A 6 0.29 -8.42 -8.56
CA LEU A 6 0.22 -7.59 -7.36
C LEU A 6 -1.01 -6.67 -7.38
N ALA A 7 -1.31 -6.04 -8.52
CA ALA A 7 -2.52 -5.24 -8.71
C ALA A 7 -3.78 -6.06 -8.47
N ALA A 8 -3.92 -7.22 -9.11
CA ALA A 8 -5.06 -8.11 -8.90
C ALA A 8 -5.20 -8.55 -7.43
N HIS A 9 -4.08 -8.77 -6.74
CA HIS A 9 -4.11 -9.10 -5.32
C HIS A 9 -4.59 -7.92 -4.46
N ALA A 10 -4.14 -6.70 -4.76
CA ALA A 10 -4.58 -5.49 -4.08
C ALA A 10 -6.08 -5.24 -4.30
N VAL A 11 -6.58 -5.38 -5.54
CA VAL A 11 -8.01 -5.26 -5.88
C VAL A 11 -8.84 -6.28 -5.10
N ARG A 12 -8.41 -7.54 -5.06
CA ARG A 12 -9.11 -8.58 -4.29
C ARG A 12 -9.13 -8.29 -2.79
N LEU A 13 -8.07 -7.69 -2.24
CA LEU A 13 -8.01 -7.31 -0.83
C LEU A 13 -8.87 -6.08 -0.51
N LEU A 14 -8.97 -5.14 -1.45
CA LEU A 14 -9.83 -3.97 -1.33
C LEU A 14 -11.30 -4.38 -1.22
N GLY A 15 -11.65 -5.48 -1.88
CA GLY A 15 -13.01 -6.00 -1.93
C GLY A 15 -13.85 -5.26 -2.98
N PRO A 16 -15.16 -5.53 -3.05
CA PRO A 16 -16.06 -4.80 -3.93
C PRO A 16 -16.13 -3.34 -3.45
N VAL A 17 -15.90 -2.42 -4.39
CA VAL A 17 -16.00 -0.98 -4.17
C VAL A 17 -16.74 -0.38 -5.34
N GLU A 18 -17.80 0.37 -5.06
CA GLU A 18 -18.50 1.18 -6.05
C GLU A 18 -17.93 2.59 -6.01
N GLY A 19 -17.62 3.15 -7.18
CA GLY A 19 -17.13 4.52 -7.31
C GLY A 19 -15.61 4.69 -7.40
N PRO A 20 -15.13 5.95 -7.39
CA PRO A 20 -13.74 6.28 -7.66
C PRO A 20 -12.80 5.88 -6.51
N VAL A 21 -11.61 5.38 -6.87
CA VAL A 21 -10.58 4.93 -5.93
C VAL A 21 -9.38 5.86 -5.99
N ALA A 22 -8.92 6.34 -4.84
CA ALA A 22 -7.66 7.07 -4.76
C ALA A 22 -6.47 6.13 -4.97
N ILE A 23 -5.69 6.33 -6.03
CA ILE A 23 -4.55 5.47 -6.39
C ILE A 23 -3.25 6.26 -6.22
N ALA A 24 -2.49 5.94 -5.17
CA ALA A 24 -1.20 6.56 -4.86
C ALA A 24 -0.08 5.51 -4.93
N VAL A 25 0.30 5.13 -6.16
CA VAL A 25 1.23 4.03 -6.43
C VAL A 25 2.23 4.40 -7.53
N PRO A 26 3.33 3.65 -7.73
CA PRO A 26 4.23 3.86 -8.87
C PRO A 26 3.53 3.64 -10.22
N PRO A 27 3.91 4.35 -11.30
CA PRO A 27 3.17 4.37 -12.57
C PRO A 27 2.88 2.99 -13.16
N ARG A 28 3.86 2.07 -13.12
CA ARG A 28 3.70 0.70 -13.63
C ARG A 28 2.64 -0.09 -12.87
N LEU A 29 2.53 0.10 -11.55
CA LEU A 29 1.48 -0.54 -10.76
C LEU A 29 0.13 0.15 -10.99
N GLY A 30 0.14 1.48 -11.14
CA GLY A 30 -1.05 2.28 -11.44
C GLY A 30 -1.74 1.86 -12.73
N ALA A 31 -0.96 1.63 -13.80
CA ALA A 31 -1.48 1.15 -15.08
C ALA A 31 -2.24 -0.19 -14.94
N HIS A 32 -1.74 -1.12 -14.13
CA HIS A 32 -2.42 -2.39 -13.87
C HIS A 32 -3.62 -2.27 -12.93
N LEU A 33 -3.65 -1.27 -12.03
CA LEU A 33 -4.82 -1.02 -11.19
C LEU A 33 -5.94 -0.35 -11.99
N GLY A 34 -5.58 0.53 -12.93
CA GLY A 34 -6.54 1.23 -13.80
C GLY A 34 -7.33 0.31 -14.73
N THR A 35 -6.89 -0.93 -14.97
CA THR A 35 -7.68 -1.93 -15.71
C THR A 35 -8.80 -2.55 -14.87
N HIS A 36 -8.84 -2.29 -13.57
CA HIS A 36 -9.78 -2.91 -12.62
C HIS A 36 -10.53 -1.90 -11.76
N LEU A 37 -9.98 -0.70 -11.57
CA LEU A 37 -10.51 0.32 -10.68
C LEU A 37 -10.68 1.64 -11.45
N SER A 38 -11.78 2.33 -11.20
CA SER A 38 -11.93 3.72 -11.63
C SER A 38 -11.08 4.60 -10.74
N ALA A 39 -10.05 5.25 -11.29
CA ALA A 39 -9.23 6.18 -10.53
C ALA A 39 -10.01 7.46 -10.20
N ALA A 40 -9.90 7.95 -8.96
CA ALA A 40 -10.46 9.23 -8.57
C ALA A 40 -9.74 10.38 -9.29
N ALA A 41 -10.51 11.26 -9.93
CA ALA A 41 -10.03 12.49 -10.51
C ALA A 41 -9.76 13.55 -9.42
N GLU A 42 -9.19 14.68 -9.83
CA GLU A 42 -9.06 15.84 -8.97
C GLU A 42 -10.45 16.40 -8.64
N GLY A 43 -10.71 16.66 -7.36
CA GLY A 43 -12.03 17.06 -6.86
C GLY A 43 -12.96 15.91 -6.46
N ASP A 44 -12.71 14.68 -6.92
CA ASP A 44 -13.52 13.52 -6.53
C ASP A 44 -13.36 13.17 -5.04
N VAL A 45 -14.46 12.70 -4.45
CA VAL A 45 -14.47 12.03 -3.14
C VAL A 45 -14.25 10.54 -3.35
N PRO A 46 -13.05 10.01 -3.03
CA PRO A 46 -12.77 8.59 -3.26
C PRO A 46 -13.54 7.72 -2.27
N THR A 47 -14.09 6.60 -2.74
CA THR A 47 -14.80 5.62 -1.89
C THR A 47 -13.85 4.59 -1.26
N ALA A 48 -12.63 4.48 -1.80
CA ALA A 48 -11.57 3.64 -1.28
C ALA A 48 -10.18 4.17 -1.69
N ALA A 49 -9.11 3.57 -1.16
CA ALA A 49 -7.74 3.91 -1.55
C ALA A 49 -6.81 2.70 -1.74
N VAL A 50 -5.90 2.80 -2.70
CA VAL A 50 -4.76 1.88 -2.86
C VAL A 50 -3.48 2.69 -2.87
N VAL A 51 -2.60 2.42 -1.90
CA VAL A 51 -1.33 3.13 -1.71
C VAL A 51 -0.19 2.13 -1.80
N ALA A 52 0.86 2.47 -2.53
CA ALA A 52 2.04 1.62 -2.65
C ALA A 52 3.32 2.43 -2.53
N PHE A 53 4.16 2.00 -1.60
CA PHE A 53 5.51 2.55 -1.43
C PHE A 53 6.61 1.58 -1.89
N LEU A 54 6.20 0.50 -2.56
CA LEU A 54 7.09 -0.45 -3.19
C LEU A 54 7.95 0.23 -4.25
N GLY A 55 9.27 0.07 -4.11
CA GLY A 55 10.26 0.68 -4.99
C GLY A 55 10.31 2.21 -4.94
N SER A 56 9.64 2.85 -3.97
CA SER A 56 9.60 4.30 -3.78
C SER A 56 10.35 4.70 -2.50
N ALA A 57 11.00 5.86 -2.52
CA ALA A 57 11.81 6.41 -1.42
C ALA A 57 11.18 7.61 -0.67
N PRO A 58 9.85 7.71 -0.44
CA PRO A 58 9.32 8.79 0.35
C PRO A 58 9.77 8.58 1.80
N GLY A 59 10.39 9.61 2.36
CA GLY A 59 10.73 9.64 3.78
C GLY A 59 9.47 9.56 4.66
N PRO A 60 9.62 9.24 5.97
CA PRO A 60 8.50 9.05 6.89
C PRO A 60 7.47 10.19 6.86
N ALA A 61 7.92 11.45 6.89
CA ALA A 61 7.03 12.63 6.89
C ALA A 61 6.15 12.69 5.63
N LYS A 62 6.71 12.44 4.44
CA LYS A 62 5.94 12.47 3.17
C LYS A 62 4.90 11.35 3.12
N ARG A 63 5.23 10.18 3.65
CA ARG A 63 4.28 9.06 3.74
C ARG A 63 3.13 9.36 4.68
N GLN A 64 3.45 9.86 5.87
CA GLN A 64 2.45 10.23 6.86
C GLN A 64 1.54 11.34 6.34
N ALA A 65 2.09 12.37 5.70
CA ALA A 65 1.31 13.44 5.08
C ALA A 65 0.35 12.89 4.00
N LEU A 66 0.83 11.99 3.14
CA LEU A 66 0.00 11.36 2.12
C LEU A 66 -1.12 10.53 2.72
N LEU A 67 -0.81 9.67 3.70
CA LEU A 67 -1.79 8.82 4.36
C LEU A 67 -2.80 9.64 5.19
N ALA A 68 -2.38 10.72 5.83
CA ALA A 68 -3.25 11.65 6.54
C ALA A 68 -4.19 12.40 5.58
N ALA A 69 -3.67 12.89 4.45
CA ALA A 69 -4.49 13.52 3.41
C ALA A 69 -5.55 12.55 2.85
N LEU A 70 -5.16 11.28 2.62
CA LEU A 70 -6.11 10.25 2.23
C LEU A 70 -7.16 9.96 3.31
N ARG A 71 -6.74 9.84 4.57
CA ARG A 71 -7.67 9.66 5.69
C ARG A 71 -8.75 10.74 5.68
N ASN A 72 -8.36 12.00 5.51
CA ASN A 72 -9.30 13.13 5.54
C ASN A 72 -10.31 13.11 4.39
N ARG A 73 -9.90 12.62 3.22
CA ARG A 73 -10.76 12.55 2.02
C ARG A 73 -11.68 11.33 1.98
N LEU A 74 -11.27 10.19 2.55
CA LEU A 74 -12.01 8.94 2.50
C LEU A 74 -13.26 9.01 3.38
N PRO A 75 -14.45 8.52 2.98
CA PRO A 75 -15.60 8.45 3.89
C PRO A 75 -15.35 7.47 5.05
N VAL A 76 -16.13 7.62 6.13
CA VAL A 76 -16.09 6.70 7.28
C VAL A 76 -16.34 5.26 6.80
N GLY A 77 -15.58 4.30 7.31
CA GLY A 77 -15.66 2.90 6.92
C GLY A 77 -14.99 2.55 5.58
N ALA A 78 -14.51 3.55 4.82
CA ALA A 78 -13.88 3.33 3.53
C ALA A 78 -12.61 2.46 3.66
N PRO A 79 -12.43 1.46 2.78
CA PRO A 79 -11.26 0.60 2.80
C PRO A 79 -10.03 1.28 2.19
N ILE A 80 -8.87 0.99 2.76
CA ILE A 80 -7.55 1.33 2.21
C ILE A 80 -6.67 0.08 2.18
N VAL A 81 -5.99 -0.13 1.06
CA VAL A 81 -4.95 -1.16 0.93
C VAL A 81 -3.60 -0.48 0.79
N LEU A 82 -2.71 -0.74 1.74
CA LEU A 82 -1.33 -0.25 1.76
C LEU A 82 -0.35 -1.36 1.40
N LEU A 83 0.45 -1.14 0.37
CA LEU A 83 1.50 -2.03 -0.09
C LEU A 83 2.87 -1.46 0.26
N ASP A 84 3.68 -2.24 0.96
CA ASP A 84 5.05 -1.86 1.27
C ASP A 84 6.00 -3.05 1.23
N HIS A 85 7.30 -2.76 1.28
CA HIS A 85 8.32 -3.78 1.47
C HIS A 85 8.17 -4.42 2.84
N SER A 86 8.48 -5.71 2.91
CA SER A 86 8.50 -6.47 4.15
C SER A 86 9.80 -7.24 4.24
N GLN A 87 10.25 -7.49 5.46
CA GLN A 87 11.44 -8.26 5.74
C GLN A 87 11.05 -9.74 5.85
N PRO A 88 11.54 -10.61 4.95
CA PRO A 88 11.27 -12.03 5.04
C PRO A 88 11.76 -12.64 6.36
N ARG A 89 11.13 -13.71 6.81
CA ARG A 89 11.53 -14.42 8.04
C ARG A 89 12.75 -15.31 7.80
N ALA A 90 12.85 -15.96 6.64
CA ALA A 90 13.99 -16.82 6.31
C ALA A 90 15.25 -15.97 5.98
N PRO A 91 16.43 -16.28 6.56
CA PRO A 91 17.63 -15.45 6.42
C PRO A 91 18.11 -15.31 4.98
N TRP A 92 18.07 -16.39 4.19
CA TRP A 92 18.44 -16.34 2.77
C TRP A 92 17.50 -15.45 1.95
N ARG A 93 16.20 -15.44 2.27
CA ARG A 93 15.22 -14.52 1.63
C ARG A 93 15.46 -13.08 2.04
N ARG A 94 15.89 -12.83 3.29
CA ARG A 94 16.29 -11.48 3.74
C ARG A 94 17.47 -10.96 2.94
N ALA A 95 18.50 -11.78 2.73
CA ALA A 95 19.66 -11.41 1.93
C ALA A 95 19.26 -11.04 0.49
N ILE A 96 18.44 -11.88 -0.16
CA ILE A 96 17.89 -11.57 -1.50
C ILE A 96 17.07 -10.28 -1.49
N GLY A 97 16.23 -10.08 -0.46
CA GLY A 97 15.44 -8.86 -0.31
C GLY A 97 16.29 -7.60 -0.16
N ALA A 98 17.38 -7.68 0.61
CA ALA A 98 18.34 -6.59 0.80
C ALA A 98 19.05 -6.25 -0.51
N LEU A 99 19.54 -7.25 -1.25
CA LEU A 99 20.15 -7.05 -2.57
C LEU A 99 19.16 -6.40 -3.56
N HIS A 100 17.91 -6.86 -3.57
CA HIS A 100 16.87 -6.29 -4.41
C HIS A 100 16.54 -4.82 -4.06
N LEU A 101 16.57 -4.45 -2.78
CA LEU A 101 16.41 -3.06 -2.36
C LEU A 101 17.62 -2.20 -2.75
N ALA A 102 18.83 -2.71 -2.52
CA ALA A 102 20.08 -2.02 -2.86
C ALA A 102 20.19 -1.74 -4.37
N ALA A 103 19.83 -2.72 -5.21
CA ALA A 103 19.76 -2.56 -6.66
C ALA A 103 18.76 -1.48 -7.12
N ARG A 104 17.85 -1.04 -6.24
CA ARG A 104 16.89 0.04 -6.47
C ARG A 104 17.27 1.34 -5.74
N GLY A 105 18.48 1.43 -5.19
CA GLY A 105 18.94 2.58 -4.41
C GLY A 105 18.24 2.73 -3.05
N LEU A 106 17.66 1.65 -2.51
CA LEU A 106 16.93 1.67 -1.24
C LEU A 106 17.72 0.96 -0.13
N TRP A 107 17.75 1.57 1.04
CA TRP A 107 18.36 0.96 2.22
C TRP A 107 17.56 -0.26 2.72
N PRO A 108 18.20 -1.36 3.14
CA PRO A 108 17.51 -2.57 3.62
C PRO A 108 16.59 -2.35 4.83
N SER A 109 16.85 -1.30 5.64
CA SER A 109 15.99 -0.90 6.76
C SER A 109 14.54 -0.65 6.32
N ARG A 110 14.31 -0.32 5.05
CA ARG A 110 13.00 -0.14 4.44
C ARG A 110 12.09 -1.37 4.57
N ALA A 111 12.66 -2.57 4.48
CA ALA A 111 11.90 -3.81 4.64
C ALA A 111 11.36 -4.00 6.06
N ARG A 112 11.94 -3.33 7.05
CA ARG A 112 11.54 -3.40 8.46
C ARG A 112 10.44 -2.42 8.83
N TYR A 113 10.00 -1.59 7.88
CA TYR A 113 9.04 -0.53 8.16
C TYR A 113 7.67 -1.12 8.50
N PRO A 114 7.09 -0.81 9.68
CA PRO A 114 5.85 -1.44 10.11
C PRO A 114 4.63 -0.70 9.54
N ALA A 115 4.28 -0.97 8.28
CA ALA A 115 3.21 -0.27 7.55
C ALA A 115 1.86 -0.31 8.29
N ALA A 116 1.52 -1.42 8.94
CA ALA A 116 0.30 -1.51 9.76
C ALA A 116 0.33 -0.58 10.98
N ARG A 117 1.49 -0.41 11.63
CA ARG A 117 1.64 0.53 12.76
C ARG A 117 1.52 1.98 12.30
N GLU A 118 2.01 2.31 11.11
CA GLU A 118 1.86 3.66 10.53
C GLU A 118 0.38 3.99 10.27
N LEU A 119 -0.38 3.06 9.69
CA LEU A 119 -1.83 3.21 9.51
C LEU A 119 -2.56 3.37 10.85
N ALA A 120 -2.25 2.50 11.82
CA ALA A 120 -2.85 2.57 13.16
C ALA A 120 -2.52 3.89 13.88
N ALA A 121 -1.29 4.39 13.78
CA ALA A 121 -0.88 5.67 14.35
C ALA A 121 -1.62 6.86 13.72
N LEU A 122 -2.00 6.72 12.45
CA LEU A 122 -2.85 7.68 11.75
C LEU A 122 -4.34 7.46 12.00
N GLY A 123 -4.71 6.57 12.93
CA GLY A 123 -6.09 6.32 13.33
C GLY A 123 -6.88 5.42 12.38
N PHE A 124 -6.26 4.72 11.43
CA PHE A 124 -6.97 3.68 10.68
C PHE A 124 -7.17 2.42 11.53
N THR A 125 -8.29 1.75 11.35
CA THR A 125 -8.51 0.41 11.93
C THR A 125 -7.90 -0.63 11.01
N VAL A 126 -6.81 -1.27 11.42
CA VAL A 126 -6.16 -2.33 10.65
C VAL A 126 -6.96 -3.63 10.78
N GLU A 127 -7.44 -4.16 9.66
CA GLU A 127 -8.25 -5.37 9.64
C GLU A 127 -7.41 -6.61 9.36
N ARG A 128 -6.41 -6.48 8.47
CA ARG A 128 -5.67 -7.63 7.97
C ARG A 128 -4.29 -7.25 7.47
N LEU A 129 -3.32 -8.11 7.75
CA LEU A 129 -2.00 -8.06 7.12
C LEU A 129 -1.75 -9.36 6.35
N ARG A 130 -1.27 -9.25 5.12
CA ARG A 130 -0.85 -10.37 4.27
C ARG A 130 0.58 -10.15 3.80
N LEU A 131 1.31 -11.25 3.61
CA LEU A 131 2.65 -11.24 3.04
C LEU A 131 2.60 -11.84 1.63
N ALA A 132 3.29 -11.20 0.69
CA ALA A 132 3.36 -11.62 -0.71
C ALA A 132 4.81 -11.62 -1.22
N CYS A 133 5.01 -12.12 -2.45
CA CYS A 133 6.32 -12.16 -3.12
C CYS A 133 7.40 -12.95 -2.34
N GLY A 134 7.01 -13.99 -1.61
CA GLY A 134 7.92 -14.70 -0.70
C GLY A 134 8.29 -13.87 0.53
N GLU A 135 7.31 -13.15 1.08
CA GLU A 135 7.40 -12.25 2.24
C GLU A 135 8.15 -10.93 2.02
N ARG A 136 8.50 -10.60 0.78
CA ARG A 136 9.18 -9.33 0.45
C ARG A 136 8.24 -8.14 0.38
N ALA A 137 6.94 -8.38 0.31
CA ALA A 137 5.92 -7.33 0.32
C ALA A 137 4.89 -7.64 1.42
N GLN A 138 4.50 -6.61 2.16
CA GLN A 138 3.34 -6.63 3.03
C GLN A 138 2.19 -5.87 2.37
N LEU A 139 0.99 -6.42 2.49
CA LEU A 139 -0.26 -5.80 2.08
C LEU A 139 -1.12 -5.66 3.32
N VAL A 140 -1.42 -4.43 3.69
CA VAL A 140 -2.21 -4.11 4.87
C VAL A 140 -3.56 -3.58 4.43
N VAL A 141 -4.62 -4.21 4.89
CA VAL A 141 -6.00 -3.74 4.72
C VAL A 141 -6.39 -3.03 6.00
N ALA A 142 -6.89 -1.81 5.86
CA ALA A 142 -7.41 -1.03 6.96
C ALA A 142 -8.66 -0.26 6.52
N ARG A 143 -9.38 0.31 7.48
CA ARG A 143 -10.54 1.18 7.23
C ARG A 143 -10.42 2.50 7.95
N ARG A 144 -10.99 3.55 7.37
CA ARG A 144 -11.25 4.79 8.12
C ARG A 144 -12.23 4.45 9.25
N PRO A 145 -11.91 4.70 10.53
CA PRO A 145 -12.81 4.39 11.63
C PRO A 145 -14.04 5.29 11.57
N ALA A 146 -15.12 4.84 12.22
CA ALA A 146 -16.19 5.73 12.63
C ALA A 146 -15.67 6.72 13.70
N PRO A 147 -16.21 7.96 13.74
CA PRO A 147 -15.94 8.89 14.82
C PRO A 147 -16.34 8.32 16.19
#